data_AF-A0A351UNK8-F1
#
_entry.id   AF-A0A351UNK8-F1
#
_cell.length_a   1.000
_cell.length_b   1.000
_cell.length_c   1.000
_cell.angle_alpha   90.00
_cell.angle_beta   90.00
_cell.angle_gamma   90.00
#
_symmetry.space_group_name_H-M   'P 1'
#
loop_
_entity.id
_entity.type
_entity.pdbx_description
1 polymer ?
#
loop_
_entity_poly.entity_id
_entity_poly.type
_entity_poly.pdbx_seq_one_letter_code
_entity_poly.pdbx_strand_id
1 'polypeptide(L)'
;MIIFNKTKPRVTNFVTVAGADGLRSSDSPLYGPRLEFPLPLVYNAVWNEGPDRSRVAALNAKIAVPAGTYNGCLKITTRLSGGDAGSAERYYAPGVGLVYEQIISEERQETLKLTSYQLK
;
A
#
# COMPACT_ATOMS: atom_id res chain seq x y z
N MET A 1 13.96 3.17 -10.60
CA MET A 1 13.04 2.80 -11.70
C MET A 1 12.82 1.30 -11.68
N ILE A 2 11.61 0.83 -11.35
CA ILE A 2 11.27 -0.60 -11.42
C ILE A 2 10.82 -0.89 -12.86
N ILE A 3 11.62 -1.67 -13.60
CA ILE A 3 11.25 -2.11 -14.94
C ILE A 3 10.46 -3.41 -14.80
N PHE A 4 9.15 -3.37 -15.04
CA PHE A 4 8.33 -4.58 -15.06
C PHE A 4 8.56 -5.36 -16.35
N ASN A 5 9.27 -6.49 -16.26
CA ASN A 5 9.35 -7.43 -17.37
C ASN A 5 8.00 -8.15 -17.53
N LYS A 6 7.28 -7.89 -18.61
CA LYS A 6 5.96 -8.49 -18.90
C LYS A 6 5.99 -10.00 -19.15
N THR A 7 7.17 -10.61 -19.27
CA THR A 7 7.32 -12.03 -19.62
C THR A 7 7.76 -12.92 -18.47
N LYS A 8 8.21 -12.35 -17.34
CA LYS A 8 8.70 -13.13 -16.19
C LYS A 8 8.17 -12.58 -14.87
N PRO A 9 7.62 -13.43 -13.98
CA PRO A 9 7.22 -12.97 -12.65
C PRO A 9 8.45 -12.50 -11.87
N ARG A 10 8.35 -11.32 -11.26
CA ARG A 10 9.33 -10.84 -10.28
C ARG A 10 8.93 -11.37 -8.92
N VAL A 11 9.83 -12.12 -8.28
CA VAL A 11 9.69 -12.56 -6.89
C VAL A 11 10.50 -11.61 -6.01
N THR A 12 9.84 -11.05 -5.00
CA THR A 12 10.47 -10.16 -4.02
C THR A 12 10.09 -10.63 -2.63
N ASN A 13 11.06 -10.66 -1.71
CA ASN A 13 10.81 -10.89 -0.29
C ASN A 13 10.98 -9.57 0.45
N PHE A 14 10.03 -9.25 1.32
CA PHE A 14 10.11 -8.11 2.22
C PHE A 14 9.68 -8.53 3.62
N VAL A 15 10.23 -7.86 4.62
CA VAL A 15 9.95 -8.11 6.03
C VAL A 15 9.03 -7.02 6.54
N THR A 16 7.95 -7.43 7.19
CA THR A 16 7.07 -6.54 7.94
C THR A 16 7.32 -6.68 9.43
N VAL A 17 7.48 -5.55 10.12
CA VAL A 17 7.72 -5.49 11.56
C VAL A 17 6.68 -4.61 12.20
N ALA A 18 5.98 -5.15 13.19
CA ALA A 18 5.11 -4.37 14.05
C ALA A 18 5.95 -3.76 15.19
N GLY A 19 5.92 -2.44 15.30
CA GLY A 19 6.55 -1.68 16.37
C GLY A 19 5.55 -0.77 17.09
N ALA A 20 6.05 0.02 18.03
CA ALA A 20 5.22 0.97 18.80
C ALA A 20 4.49 1.98 17.90
N ASP A 21 5.12 2.41 16.80
CA ASP A 21 4.59 3.43 15.90
C ASP A 21 3.70 2.87 14.77
N GLY A 22 3.67 1.53 14.61
CA GLY A 22 2.87 0.88 13.58
C GLY A 22 3.53 -0.31 12.88
N LEU A 23 2.96 -0.71 11.76
CA LEU A 23 3.49 -1.78 10.90
C LEU A 23 4.41 -1.17 9.84
N ARG A 24 5.68 -1.57 9.83
CA ARG A 24 6.68 -1.08 8.87
C ARG A 24 7.14 -2.19 7.94
N SER A 25 7.27 -1.89 6.65
CA SER A 25 7.81 -2.80 5.65
C SER A 25 9.24 -2.42 5.28
N SER A 26 10.11 -3.42 5.11
CA SER A 26 11.49 -3.23 4.65
C SER A 26 11.60 -2.85 3.18
N ASP A 27 10.58 -3.16 2.38
CA ASP A 27 10.46 -2.81 0.96
C ASP A 27 8.97 -2.89 0.55
N SER A 28 8.61 -2.42 -0.64
CA SER A 28 7.25 -2.58 -1.19
C SER A 28 7.27 -2.71 -2.72
N PRO A 29 6.25 -3.34 -3.32
CA PRO A 29 6.25 -3.60 -4.77
C PRO A 29 6.36 -2.35 -5.64
N LEU A 30 5.78 -1.22 -5.20
CA LEU A 30 5.72 0.02 -5.99
C LEU A 30 6.52 1.20 -5.41
N TYR A 31 6.96 1.22 -4.14
CA TYR A 31 7.57 2.45 -3.60
C TYR A 31 8.93 2.25 -2.93
N GLY A 32 9.11 1.16 -2.20
CA GLY A 32 10.24 0.98 -1.28
C GLY A 32 9.82 0.78 0.18
N PRO A 33 10.78 0.83 1.12
CA PRO A 33 10.55 0.74 2.56
C PRO A 33 9.66 1.87 3.06
N ARG A 34 8.68 1.57 3.93
CA ARG A 34 7.71 2.56 4.44
C ARG A 34 6.97 2.10 5.69
N LEU A 35 6.31 3.04 6.36
CA LEU A 35 5.24 2.73 7.31
C LEU A 35 3.97 2.37 6.53
N GLU A 36 3.45 1.16 6.74
CA GLU A 36 2.24 0.70 6.06
C GLU A 36 1.00 1.36 6.65
N PHE A 37 0.93 1.37 7.99
CA PHE A 37 -0.09 2.07 8.75
C PHE A 37 0.33 2.20 10.23
N PRO A 38 -0.14 3.25 10.92
CA PRO A 38 0.17 3.49 12.32
C PRO A 38 -0.59 2.54 13.25
N LEU A 39 -0.07 2.34 14.45
CA LEU A 39 -0.78 1.72 15.56
C LEU A 39 -0.85 2.72 16.74
N PRO A 40 -2.00 2.85 17.43
CA PRO A 40 -3.28 2.21 17.11
C PRO A 40 -3.88 2.72 15.80
N LEU A 41 -4.65 1.85 15.12
CA LEU A 41 -5.35 2.20 13.87
C LEU A 41 -6.55 3.10 14.18
N VAL A 42 -6.39 4.41 13.95
CA VAL A 42 -7.43 5.42 14.17
C VAL A 42 -7.79 6.08 12.84
N TYR A 43 -9.10 6.26 12.60
CA TYR A 43 -9.57 6.99 11.43
C TYR A 43 -8.95 8.39 11.38
N ASN A 44 -8.53 8.82 10.19
CA ASN A 44 -7.90 10.12 9.97
C ASN A 44 -6.53 10.32 10.66
N ALA A 45 -5.94 9.27 11.25
CA ALA A 45 -4.55 9.32 11.69
C ALA A 45 -3.64 9.65 10.49
N VAL A 46 -2.68 10.55 10.70
CA VAL A 46 -1.76 11.04 9.68
C VAL A 46 -0.32 10.83 10.10
N TRP A 47 0.54 10.58 9.13
CA TRP A 47 1.97 10.53 9.34
C TRP A 47 2.69 11.03 8.09
N ASN A 48 3.91 11.51 8.29
CA ASN A 48 4.75 12.01 7.21
C ASN A 48 5.94 11.07 7.03
N GLU A 49 6.31 10.82 5.77
CA GLU A 49 7.52 10.11 5.40
C GLU A 49 8.27 10.96 4.38
N GLY A 50 9.26 11.73 4.85
CA GLY A 50 9.88 12.76 4.04
C GLY A 50 8.86 13.79 3.55
N PRO A 51 8.76 14.05 2.24
CA PRO A 51 7.78 14.99 1.68
C PRO A 51 6.36 14.40 1.57
N ASP A 52 6.19 13.09 1.80
CA ASP A 52 4.91 12.42 1.61
C ASP A 52 4.07 12.46 2.87
N ARG A 53 2.76 12.61 2.70
CA ARG A 53 1.79 12.65 3.79
C ARG A 53 0.75 11.58 3.62
N SER A 54 0.79 10.59 4.49
CA SER A 54 -0.17 9.48 4.54
C SER A 54 -1.30 9.73 5.52
N ARG A 55 -2.43 9.09 5.28
CA ARG A 55 -3.64 9.19 6.11
C ARG A 55 -4.45 7.91 6.09
N VAL A 56 -4.96 7.50 7.25
CA VAL A 56 -6.01 6.48 7.36
C VAL A 56 -7.31 7.04 6.79
N ALA A 57 -7.63 6.66 5.56
CA ALA A 57 -8.76 7.18 4.81
C ALA A 57 -10.07 6.43 5.07
N ALA A 58 -10.00 5.15 5.42
CA ALA A 58 -11.16 4.36 5.85
C ALA A 58 -10.71 3.12 6.64
N LEU A 59 -11.53 2.70 7.60
CA LEU A 59 -11.35 1.44 8.36
C LEU A 59 -12.30 0.32 7.89
N ASN A 60 -13.23 0.62 6.99
CA ASN A 60 -14.24 -0.32 6.48
C ASN A 60 -14.49 -0.11 4.99
N ALA A 61 -13.41 -0.02 4.21
CA ALA A 61 -13.50 0.09 2.76
C ALA A 61 -13.88 -1.26 2.12
N LYS A 62 -14.42 -1.19 0.90
CA LYS A 62 -14.68 -2.33 0.03
C LYS A 62 -13.81 -2.20 -1.22
N ILE A 63 -13.22 -3.30 -1.67
CA ILE A 63 -12.47 -3.35 -2.93
C ILE A 63 -12.63 -4.68 -3.65
N ALA A 64 -12.67 -4.62 -4.98
CA ALA A 64 -12.68 -5.79 -5.85
C ALA A 64 -11.36 -5.87 -6.63
N VAL A 65 -10.70 -7.01 -6.55
CA VAL A 65 -9.46 -7.36 -7.27
C VAL A 65 -9.62 -8.76 -7.87
N PRO A 66 -8.72 -9.22 -8.77
CA PRO A 66 -8.90 -10.54 -9.40
C PRO A 66 -8.94 -11.71 -8.41
N ALA A 67 -8.28 -11.60 -7.24
CA ALA A 67 -8.37 -12.60 -6.18
C ALA A 67 -9.73 -12.66 -5.45
N GLY A 68 -10.61 -11.66 -5.66
CA GLY A 68 -11.93 -11.60 -5.04
C GLY A 68 -12.36 -10.20 -4.60
N THR A 69 -13.50 -10.13 -3.90
CA THR A 69 -13.99 -8.90 -3.27
C THR A 69 -13.78 -8.95 -1.77
N TYR A 70 -13.18 -7.90 -1.23
CA TYR A 70 -12.87 -7.75 0.19
C TYR A 70 -13.69 -6.61 0.80
N ASN A 71 -14.27 -6.85 1.97
CA ASN A 71 -14.97 -5.86 2.80
C ASN A 71 -14.17 -5.64 4.09
N GLY A 72 -14.44 -4.57 4.84
CA GLY A 72 -13.70 -4.30 6.09
C GLY A 72 -12.24 -3.93 5.86
N CYS A 73 -11.90 -3.40 4.68
CA CYS A 73 -10.51 -3.08 4.34
C CYS A 73 -10.06 -1.77 4.98
N LEU A 74 -8.81 -1.75 5.43
CA LEU A 74 -8.09 -0.52 5.74
C LEU A 74 -7.69 0.17 4.43
N LYS A 75 -8.12 1.41 4.23
CA LYS A 75 -7.69 2.26 3.12
C LYS A 75 -6.73 3.33 3.63
N ILE A 76 -5.55 3.41 3.03
CA ILE A 76 -4.58 4.49 3.24
C ILE A 76 -4.51 5.33 1.96
N THR A 77 -4.53 6.65 2.11
CA THR A 77 -4.24 7.60 1.03
C THR A 77 -2.97 8.35 1.36
N THR A 78 -2.10 8.52 0.37
CA THR A 78 -0.84 9.27 0.49
C THR A 78 -0.85 10.40 -0.51
N ARG A 79 -0.59 11.61 -0.05
CA ARG A 79 -0.22 12.72 -0.93
C ARG A 79 1.29 12.66 -1.13
N LEU A 80 1.71 12.58 -2.39
CA LEU A 80 3.10 12.62 -2.78
C LEU A 80 3.46 14.09 -3.05
N SER A 81 4.47 14.62 -2.35
CA SER A 81 4.76 16.07 -2.39
C SER A 81 6.21 16.39 -2.78
N GLY A 82 6.93 15.42 -3.36
CA GLY A 82 8.34 15.53 -3.75
C GLY A 82 8.63 16.30 -5.05
N GLY A 83 7.82 17.32 -5.38
CA GLY A 83 7.97 18.14 -6.59
C GLY A 83 6.72 18.13 -7.48
N ASP A 84 6.15 16.95 -7.71
CA ASP A 84 4.97 16.77 -8.57
C ASP A 84 3.72 16.44 -7.74
N ALA A 85 2.56 16.93 -8.17
CA ALA A 85 1.30 16.60 -7.54
C ALA A 85 0.96 15.12 -7.78
N GLY A 86 1.26 14.27 -6.81
CA GLY A 86 0.97 12.83 -6.87
C GLY A 86 0.09 12.34 -5.73
N SER A 87 -0.53 11.19 -5.94
CA SER A 87 -1.29 10.47 -4.92
C SER A 87 -1.04 8.97 -5.00
N ALA A 88 -1.13 8.31 -3.85
CA ALA A 88 -1.13 6.87 -3.78
C ALA A 88 -2.26 6.36 -2.90
N GLU A 89 -2.85 5.22 -3.26
CA GLU A 89 -3.83 4.51 -2.47
C GLU A 89 -3.37 3.09 -2.16
N ARG A 90 -3.61 2.63 -0.93
CA ARG A 90 -3.32 1.27 -0.47
C ARG A 90 -4.55 0.70 0.22
N TYR A 91 -4.89 -0.55 -0.08
CA TYR A 91 -5.96 -1.29 0.59
C TYR A 91 -5.40 -2.55 1.21
N TYR A 92 -5.71 -2.75 2.50
CA TYR A 92 -5.37 -3.95 3.25
C TYR A 92 -6.63 -4.67 3.67
N ALA A 93 -6.75 -5.95 3.29
CA ALA A 93 -7.86 -6.80 3.69
C ALA A 93 -7.53 -7.60 4.96
N PRO A 94 -8.47 -7.76 5.90
CA PRO A 94 -8.29 -8.62 7.07
C PRO A 94 -7.91 -10.05 6.67
N GLY A 95 -6.92 -10.63 7.35
CA GLY A 95 -6.43 -11.99 7.09
C GLY A 95 -5.61 -12.17 5.80
N VAL A 96 -5.41 -11.11 5.00
CA VAL A 96 -4.66 -11.17 3.73
C VAL A 96 -3.51 -10.15 3.69
N GLY A 97 -3.73 -8.93 4.17
CA GLY A 97 -2.77 -7.83 4.04
C GLY A 97 -3.02 -7.01 2.78
N LEU A 98 -1.94 -6.52 2.13
CA LEU A 98 -2.04 -5.62 0.98
C LEU A 98 -2.70 -6.31 -0.22
N VAL A 99 -3.87 -5.84 -0.64
CA VAL A 99 -4.62 -6.40 -1.79
C VAL A 99 -4.63 -5.50 -3.02
N TYR A 100 -4.39 -4.20 -2.83
CA TYR A 100 -4.35 -3.20 -3.89
C TYR A 100 -3.41 -2.07 -3.52
N GLU A 101 -2.66 -1.61 -4.51
CA GLU A 101 -1.90 -0.37 -4.44
C GLU A 101 -1.96 0.36 -5.77
N GLN A 102 -2.08 1.69 -5.73
CA GLN A 102 -2.00 2.51 -6.92
C GLN A 102 -1.18 3.77 -6.63
N ILE A 103 -0.32 4.15 -7.57
CA ILE A 103 0.44 5.38 -7.55
C ILE A 103 0.13 6.14 -8.84
N ILE A 104 -0.28 7.40 -8.68
CA ILE A 104 -0.56 8.33 -9.77
C ILE A 104 0.21 9.62 -9.50
N SER A 105 1.13 9.96 -10.39
CA SER A 105 1.77 11.27 -10.50
C SER A 105 1.87 11.65 -11.99
N GLU A 106 2.43 12.82 -12.29
CA GLU A 106 2.64 13.27 -13.67
C GLU A 106 3.50 12.27 -14.47
N GLU A 107 4.55 11.73 -13.86
CA GLU A 107 5.49 10.81 -14.50
C GLU A 107 5.15 9.33 -14.31
N ARG A 108 4.27 8.98 -13.36
CA ARG A 108 4.10 7.59 -12.91
C ARG A 108 2.64 7.20 -12.75
N GLN A 109 2.23 6.17 -13.47
CA GLN A 109 0.92 5.52 -13.28
C GLN A 109 1.12 4.02 -13.14
N GLU A 110 1.08 3.53 -11.91
CA GLU A 110 1.30 2.13 -11.59
C GLU A 110 0.18 1.60 -10.70
N THR A 111 -0.19 0.33 -10.91
CA THR A 111 -1.23 -0.32 -10.13
C THR A 111 -0.87 -1.77 -9.86
N LEU A 112 -0.92 -2.15 -8.60
CA LEU A 112 -0.78 -3.50 -8.09
C LEU A 112 -2.16 -4.01 -7.67
N LYS A 113 -2.51 -5.22 -8.12
CA LYS A 113 -3.75 -5.90 -7.71
C LYS A 113 -3.42 -7.33 -7.32
N LEU A 114 -3.95 -7.79 -6.20
CA LEU A 114 -3.81 -9.19 -5.80
C LEU A 114 -4.57 -10.08 -6.79
N THR A 115 -3.84 -11.00 -7.41
CA THR A 115 -4.39 -11.95 -8.39
C THR A 115 -4.74 -13.28 -7.76
N SER A 116 -3.91 -13.77 -6.84
CA SER A 116 -4.12 -14.99 -6.06
C SER A 116 -3.19 -14.99 -4.85
N TYR A 117 -3.53 -15.78 -3.82
CA TYR A 117 -2.69 -16.02 -2.65
C TYR A 117 -2.98 -17.41 -2.09
N GLN A 118 -2.05 -17.94 -1.32
CA GLN A 118 -2.22 -19.16 -0.55
C GLN A 118 -1.78 -18.87 0.89
N LEU A 119 -2.68 -19.08 1.84
CA LEU A 119 -2.32 -19.10 3.26
C LEU A 119 -1.73 -20.47 3.57
N LYS A 120 -0.64 -20.50 4.32
CA LYS A 120 -0.10 -21.73 4.89
C LYS A 120 -0.85 -22.07 6.17
#